data_AF-A0A970K0B7-F1
#
_entry.id   AF-A0A970K0B7-F1
#
_cell.length_a   1.000
_cell.length_b   1.000
_cell.length_c   1.000
_cell.angle_alpha   90.00
_cell.angle_beta   90.00
_cell.angle_gamma   90.00
#
_symmetry.space_group_name_H-M   'P 1'
#
loop_
_entity.id
_entity.type
_entity.pdbx_description
1 polymer ?
#
loop_
_entity_poly.entity_id
_entity_poly.type
_entity_poly.pdbx_seq_one_letter_code
_entity_poly.pdbx_strand_id
1 'polypeptide(L)'
;TGDEAVTIKDGSRGLAAITSCTNTSNPMVMLGAGLMAQKAVALGLRTPAYVKTSLTPGSQVVTEYLAKAGLLSDLEKLGFHVVGYGCCTCIGNSGPLADPIARAIDEHNLVVTSVLSGNRNFEGRIHPQIRASYLASPMLVVAYALAGTVAMDWKTEPIGQGTYGETVFLSDIWPTAAELSAVVQAFLGPELFRKIYSDVFSGPPSWQALEIPDGERYRWDEASTYIQEPPFFSPDFERASSADPAYVFYQARILALLGDTVTTDHISPAGSIAATSPAGLYLQSRGVSPADFNAYGARRGNHHVMLRGTFANSRLRNHLVPGIEGGFTKKMPEDVVMTIYDAAMAYAAEKTGLIIIAGKEYGTGSSRDWAAKGTHLLGVTAVLAEGFERIHRSNLVGMGVLPLQFLPGMSWQSLGIKGDETFTLEQPALPRVPLAQTRVTMTRPDGNQYVFPVKICLENQVEIGYYQNGGILQTVVKEMLTK
;
A
#
# COMPACT_ATOMS: atom_id res chain seq x y z
N THR A 1 32.04 -17.40 -7.57
CA THR A 1 32.69 -18.47 -6.79
C THR A 1 33.64 -17.83 -5.82
N GLY A 2 33.28 -17.86 -4.53
CA GLY A 2 33.94 -17.13 -3.45
C GLY A 2 32.89 -16.78 -2.41
N ASP A 3 32.49 -17.77 -1.61
CA ASP A 3 31.61 -17.59 -0.47
C ASP A 3 32.38 -16.79 0.60
N GLU A 4 32.41 -15.46 0.47
CA GLU A 4 32.78 -14.60 1.58
C GLU A 4 31.73 -14.77 2.67
N ALA A 5 32.17 -15.18 3.87
CA ALA A 5 31.32 -15.21 5.04
C ALA A 5 30.89 -13.78 5.37
N VAL A 6 29.60 -13.49 5.20
CA VAL A 6 29.01 -12.19 5.52
C VAL A 6 28.27 -12.30 6.85
N THR A 7 28.58 -11.38 7.77
CA THR A 7 27.82 -11.23 9.02
C THR A 7 26.72 -10.19 8.83
N ILE A 8 25.46 -10.60 9.03
CA ILE A 8 24.33 -9.69 9.19
C ILE A 8 23.92 -9.62 10.67
N LYS A 9 23.50 -8.43 11.11
CA LYS A 9 23.08 -8.14 12.48
C LYS A 9 21.92 -7.15 12.47
N ASP A 10 21.38 -6.83 13.63
CA ASP A 10 20.41 -5.74 13.75
C ASP A 10 20.98 -4.43 13.20
N GLY A 11 20.19 -3.71 12.42
CA GLY A 11 20.61 -2.50 11.73
C GLY A 11 21.42 -2.73 10.45
N SER A 12 21.77 -3.98 10.09
CA SER A 12 22.31 -4.29 8.76
C SER A 12 21.30 -3.92 7.68
N ARG A 13 21.79 -3.43 6.54
CA ARG A 13 20.93 -3.03 5.44
C ARG A 13 20.72 -4.18 4.46
N GLY A 14 19.48 -4.64 4.38
CA GLY A 14 19.08 -5.66 3.42
C GLY A 14 18.78 -5.09 2.03
N LEU A 15 18.38 -3.82 1.94
CA LEU A 15 17.92 -3.21 0.69
C LEU A 15 18.30 -1.72 0.57
N ALA A 16 18.78 -1.31 -0.61
CA ALA A 16 19.05 0.08 -0.97
C ALA A 16 18.48 0.40 -2.36
N ALA A 17 17.44 1.22 -2.45
CA ALA A 17 16.76 1.48 -3.73
C ALA A 17 16.71 2.97 -4.09
N ILE A 18 17.32 3.30 -5.23
CA ILE A 18 17.06 4.58 -5.91
C ILE A 18 15.79 4.38 -6.74
N THR A 19 14.68 4.86 -6.21
CA THR A 19 13.32 4.60 -6.68
C THR A 19 12.43 5.84 -6.57
N SER A 20 11.16 5.71 -6.94
CA SER A 20 10.11 6.74 -6.84
C SER A 20 10.24 7.93 -7.79
N CYS A 21 9.09 8.35 -8.34
CA CYS A 21 8.97 9.61 -9.06
C CYS A 21 9.32 10.84 -8.20
N THR A 22 9.26 10.74 -6.86
CA THR A 22 9.60 11.84 -5.94
C THR A 22 11.02 12.34 -6.14
N ASN A 23 11.99 11.44 -6.29
CA ASN A 23 13.40 11.80 -6.40
C ASN A 23 13.98 11.54 -7.79
N THR A 24 13.50 10.53 -8.52
CA THR A 24 14.01 10.24 -9.86
C THR A 24 13.60 11.28 -10.91
N SER A 25 12.59 12.11 -10.62
CA SER A 25 12.22 13.26 -11.44
C SER A 25 13.15 14.47 -11.24
N ASN A 26 14.02 14.45 -10.22
CA ASN A 26 14.93 15.55 -9.91
C ASN A 26 16.35 15.22 -10.39
N PRO A 27 16.83 15.84 -11.50
CA PRO A 27 18.15 15.55 -12.06
C PRO A 27 19.30 15.85 -11.12
N MET A 28 19.16 16.84 -10.22
CA MET A 28 20.23 17.24 -9.29
C MET A 28 20.61 16.08 -8.38
N VAL A 29 19.64 15.40 -7.78
CA VAL A 29 19.94 14.32 -6.85
C VAL A 29 20.33 13.02 -7.55
N MET A 30 19.88 12.81 -8.79
CA MET A 30 20.24 11.65 -9.60
C MET A 30 21.67 11.75 -10.14
N LEU A 31 22.04 12.91 -10.72
CA LEU A 31 23.41 13.19 -11.14
C LEU A 31 24.36 13.23 -9.94
N GLY A 32 23.92 13.76 -8.80
CA GLY A 32 24.68 13.71 -7.56
C GLY A 32 24.97 12.28 -7.09
N ALA A 33 23.98 11.38 -7.16
CA ALA A 33 24.18 9.96 -6.84
C ALA A 33 25.17 9.30 -7.82
N GLY A 34 25.10 9.64 -9.12
CA GLY A 34 26.05 9.18 -10.13
C GLY A 34 27.48 9.66 -9.87
N LEU A 35 27.66 10.95 -9.54
CA LEU A 35 28.96 11.53 -9.20
C LEU A 35 29.56 10.89 -7.94
N MET A 36 28.73 10.66 -6.93
CA MET A 36 29.15 9.95 -5.72
C MET A 36 29.60 8.52 -6.05
N ALA A 37 28.86 7.80 -6.88
CA ALA A 37 29.22 6.46 -7.32
C ALA A 37 30.56 6.45 -8.07
N GLN A 38 30.77 7.40 -8.98
CA GLN A 38 32.04 7.57 -9.70
C GLN A 38 33.22 7.79 -8.76
N LYS A 39 33.09 8.69 -7.77
CA LYS A 39 34.14 8.93 -6.77
C LYS A 39 34.40 7.70 -5.90
N ALA A 40 33.34 7.02 -5.44
CA ALA A 40 33.47 5.81 -4.64
C ALA A 40 34.18 4.67 -5.39
N VAL A 41 33.80 4.44 -6.66
CA VAL A 41 34.44 3.44 -7.52
C VAL A 41 35.90 3.80 -7.80
N ALA A 42 36.22 5.08 -8.06
CA ALA A 42 37.59 5.52 -8.29
C ALA A 42 38.50 5.30 -7.07
N LEU A 43 37.95 5.37 -5.86
CA LEU A 43 38.64 5.03 -4.62
C LEU A 43 38.62 3.53 -4.30
N GLY A 44 37.96 2.69 -5.10
CA GLY A 44 37.92 1.23 -4.91
C GLY A 44 36.85 0.71 -3.96
N LEU A 45 35.92 1.57 -3.51
CA LEU A 45 34.82 1.13 -2.66
C LEU A 45 33.85 0.23 -3.43
N ARG A 46 33.22 -0.70 -2.70
CA ARG A 46 32.21 -1.62 -3.22
C ARG A 46 31.05 -1.75 -2.25
N THR A 47 29.85 -1.93 -2.81
CA THR A 47 28.66 -2.29 -2.04
C THR A 47 28.83 -3.71 -1.47
N PRO A 48 28.56 -3.96 -0.17
CA PRO A 48 28.59 -5.31 0.38
C PRO A 48 27.61 -6.23 -0.35
N ALA A 49 28.03 -7.46 -0.65
CA ALA A 49 27.31 -8.38 -1.54
C ALA A 49 25.88 -8.75 -1.08
N TYR A 50 25.58 -8.64 0.21
CA TYR A 50 24.27 -8.94 0.79
C TYR A 50 23.25 -7.80 0.62
N VAL A 51 23.68 -6.60 0.23
CA VAL A 51 22.80 -5.44 0.09
C VAL A 51 22.11 -5.52 -1.27
N LYS A 52 20.78 -5.69 -1.27
CA LYS A 52 20.01 -5.66 -2.52
C LYS A 52 19.89 -4.22 -3.03
N THR A 53 20.63 -3.89 -4.08
CA THR A 53 20.61 -2.58 -4.75
C THR A 53 19.70 -2.56 -5.98
N SER A 54 19.11 -1.40 -6.29
CA SER A 54 18.29 -1.22 -7.49
C SER A 54 18.17 0.24 -7.89
N LEU A 55 18.18 0.52 -9.20
CA LEU A 55 17.81 1.81 -9.78
C LEU A 55 16.52 1.64 -10.60
N THR A 56 15.47 2.38 -10.25
CA THR A 56 14.16 2.34 -10.95
C THR A 56 13.74 3.75 -11.33
N PRO A 57 14.19 4.26 -12.49
CA PRO A 57 13.90 5.62 -12.91
C PRO A 57 12.43 5.84 -13.25
N GLY A 58 11.93 7.06 -13.02
CA GLY A 58 10.58 7.45 -13.43
C GLY A 58 10.40 7.64 -14.93
N SER A 59 11.48 7.82 -15.69
CA SER A 59 11.47 7.88 -17.16
C SER A 59 12.81 7.50 -17.75
N GLN A 60 12.83 7.20 -19.06
CA GLN A 60 14.05 6.91 -19.82
C GLN A 60 15.01 8.12 -19.91
N VAL A 61 14.52 9.34 -19.71
CA VAL A 61 15.37 10.56 -19.70
C VAL A 61 16.46 10.46 -18.64
N VAL A 62 16.15 9.86 -17.49
CA VAL A 62 17.08 9.68 -16.37
C VAL A 62 18.25 8.81 -16.77
N THR A 63 17.97 7.64 -17.33
CA THR A 63 19.01 6.72 -17.80
C THR A 63 19.86 7.36 -18.89
N GLU A 64 19.24 8.09 -19.82
CA GLU A 64 19.95 8.74 -20.92
C GLU A 64 20.93 9.83 -20.44
N TYR A 65 20.55 10.72 -19.50
CA TYR A 65 21.51 11.71 -19.01
C TYR A 65 22.59 11.09 -18.11
N LEU A 66 22.28 10.03 -17.34
CA LEU A 66 23.28 9.32 -16.53
C LEU A 66 24.29 8.61 -17.42
N ALA A 67 23.83 8.00 -18.51
CA ALA A 67 24.69 7.33 -19.48
C ALA A 67 25.57 8.34 -20.24
N LYS A 68 25.00 9.45 -20.73
CA LYS A 68 25.77 10.50 -21.42
C LYS A 68 26.83 11.15 -20.54
N ALA A 69 26.54 11.33 -19.26
CA ALA A 69 27.50 11.84 -18.29
C ALA A 69 28.57 10.80 -17.87
N GLY A 70 28.49 9.56 -18.36
CA GLY A 70 29.38 8.46 -17.97
C GLY A 70 29.12 7.87 -16.57
N LEU A 71 28.10 8.36 -15.87
CA LEU A 71 27.84 8.06 -14.45
C LEU A 71 27.04 6.76 -14.24
N LEU A 72 26.27 6.32 -15.25
CA LEU A 72 25.48 5.10 -15.13
C LEU A 72 26.35 3.87 -14.86
N SER A 73 27.49 3.76 -15.56
CA SER A 73 28.39 2.62 -15.40
C SER A 73 28.97 2.47 -13.99
N ASP A 74 29.18 3.59 -13.29
CA ASP A 74 29.69 3.58 -11.91
C ASP A 74 28.60 3.23 -10.90
N LEU A 75 27.35 3.67 -11.14
CA LEU A 75 26.19 3.19 -10.38
C LEU A 75 26.03 1.67 -10.51
N GLU A 76 26.19 1.13 -11.71
CA GLU A 76 26.11 -0.32 -11.99
C GLU A 76 27.23 -1.11 -11.30
N LYS A 77 28.47 -0.59 -11.24
CA LYS A 77 29.56 -1.23 -10.47
C LYS A 77 29.25 -1.32 -8.97
N LEU A 78 28.42 -0.43 -8.43
CA LEU A 78 27.90 -0.49 -7.07
C LEU A 78 26.59 -1.31 -6.94
N GLY A 79 26.15 -1.94 -8.02
CA GLY A 79 24.96 -2.80 -8.11
C GLY A 79 23.65 -2.06 -8.42
N PHE A 80 23.67 -0.74 -8.61
CA PHE A 80 22.48 0.05 -8.97
C PHE A 80 22.16 -0.05 -10.46
N HIS A 81 21.85 -1.26 -10.92
CA HIS A 81 21.39 -1.49 -12.28
C HIS A 81 19.98 -0.93 -12.50
N VAL A 82 19.71 -0.47 -13.72
CA VAL A 82 18.35 -0.12 -14.15
C VAL A 82 17.53 -1.41 -14.24
N VAL A 83 16.65 -1.63 -13.26
CA VAL A 83 15.82 -2.86 -13.20
C VAL A 83 14.40 -2.66 -13.73
N GLY A 84 14.05 -1.43 -14.09
CA GLY A 84 12.77 -1.11 -14.72
C GLY A 84 12.38 0.36 -14.65
N TYR A 85 11.43 0.77 -15.48
CA TYR A 85 10.84 2.10 -15.50
C TYR A 85 9.44 2.05 -14.89
N GLY A 86 9.32 2.35 -13.60
CA GLY A 86 8.06 2.22 -12.86
C GLY A 86 8.23 2.37 -11.35
N CYS A 87 7.16 2.14 -10.59
CA CYS A 87 7.16 2.35 -9.14
C CYS A 87 8.08 1.36 -8.39
N CYS A 88 8.13 0.09 -8.81
CA CYS A 88 8.98 -0.96 -8.24
C CYS A 88 9.00 -0.95 -6.69
N THR A 89 10.16 -0.85 -6.06
CA THR A 89 10.35 -0.81 -4.60
C THR A 89 9.49 0.25 -3.88
N CYS A 90 9.21 1.41 -4.50
CA CYS A 90 8.40 2.46 -3.88
C CYS A 90 6.95 2.03 -3.56
N ILE A 91 6.41 1.05 -4.30
CA ILE A 91 5.08 0.47 -4.07
C ILE A 91 5.13 -0.91 -3.39
N GLY A 92 6.32 -1.35 -2.98
CA GLY A 92 6.54 -2.67 -2.37
C GLY A 92 6.87 -3.79 -3.36
N ASN A 93 6.98 -3.49 -4.66
CA ASN A 93 7.45 -4.44 -5.66
C ASN A 93 8.99 -4.51 -5.63
N SER A 94 9.52 -4.92 -4.49
CA SER A 94 10.95 -5.01 -4.20
C SER A 94 11.56 -6.35 -4.60
N GLY A 95 10.75 -7.39 -4.84
CA GLY A 95 11.21 -8.76 -5.13
C GLY A 95 11.93 -9.42 -3.95
N PRO A 96 12.27 -10.72 -4.03
CA PRO A 96 12.84 -11.47 -2.91
C PRO A 96 14.26 -11.00 -2.54
N LEU A 97 14.62 -11.07 -1.26
CA LEU A 97 16.03 -11.05 -0.84
C LEU A 97 16.70 -12.37 -1.26
N ALA A 98 18.03 -12.40 -1.31
CA ALA A 98 18.75 -13.64 -1.56
C ALA A 98 18.46 -14.68 -0.47
N ASP A 99 18.21 -15.95 -0.84
CA ASP A 99 17.75 -16.99 0.08
C ASP A 99 18.58 -17.16 1.36
N PRO A 100 19.94 -17.09 1.34
CA PRO A 100 20.72 -17.15 2.57
C PRO A 100 20.44 -15.97 3.51
N ILE A 101 20.23 -14.77 2.97
CA ILE A 101 19.94 -13.56 3.74
C ILE A 101 18.53 -13.62 4.31
N ALA A 102 17.55 -14.01 3.49
CA ALA A 102 16.16 -14.18 3.90
C ALA A 102 16.04 -15.19 5.07
N ARG A 103 16.68 -16.36 4.95
CA ARG A 103 16.70 -17.37 6.02
C ARG A 103 17.33 -16.86 7.31
N ALA A 104 18.49 -16.20 7.21
CA ALA A 104 19.18 -15.68 8.39
C ALA A 104 18.38 -14.58 9.11
N ILE A 105 17.61 -13.74 8.38
CA ILE A 105 16.70 -12.76 8.98
C ILE A 105 15.61 -13.46 9.79
N ASP A 106 14.98 -14.49 9.21
CA ASP A 106 13.85 -15.18 9.83
C ASP A 106 14.28 -16.06 11.00
N GLU A 107 15.34 -16.87 10.83
CA GLU A 107 15.86 -17.80 11.85
C GLU A 107 16.36 -17.09 13.10
N HIS A 108 16.98 -15.92 12.94
CA HIS A 108 17.54 -15.13 14.06
C HIS A 108 16.68 -13.93 14.45
N ASN A 109 15.51 -13.76 13.83
CA ASN A 109 14.60 -12.64 14.07
C ASN A 109 15.33 -11.27 14.05
N LEU A 110 16.13 -11.03 12.99
CA LEU A 110 16.98 -9.84 12.86
C LEU A 110 16.20 -8.61 12.39
N VAL A 111 16.51 -7.43 12.92
CA VAL A 111 15.94 -6.15 12.50
C VAL A 111 16.81 -5.59 11.38
N VAL A 112 16.60 -6.07 10.15
CA VAL A 112 17.25 -5.48 8.97
C VAL A 112 16.51 -4.26 8.47
N THR A 113 17.25 -3.41 7.75
CA THR A 113 16.76 -2.10 7.29
C THR A 113 16.70 -2.00 5.78
N SER A 114 15.83 -1.12 5.29
CA SER A 114 15.89 -0.60 3.92
C SER A 114 16.12 0.90 3.91
N VAL A 115 16.83 1.38 2.89
CA VAL A 115 16.96 2.80 2.59
C VAL A 115 16.49 3.02 1.16
N LEU A 116 15.55 3.93 0.94
CA LEU A 116 15.01 4.18 -0.37
C LEU A 116 14.75 5.67 -0.62
N SER A 117 14.84 6.09 -1.87
CA SER A 117 14.46 7.45 -2.30
C SER A 117 12.97 7.61 -2.55
N GLY A 118 12.15 6.87 -1.80
CA GLY A 118 10.70 6.90 -1.84
C GLY A 118 10.08 8.07 -1.07
N ASN A 119 8.76 7.99 -0.84
CA ASN A 119 8.00 8.96 -0.06
C ASN A 119 7.17 8.33 1.07
N ARG A 120 7.21 7.00 1.22
CA ARG A 120 6.46 6.24 2.23
C ARG A 120 7.31 5.08 2.71
N ASN A 121 7.28 4.85 4.02
CA ASN A 121 8.05 3.82 4.72
C ASN A 121 7.22 3.12 5.80
N PHE A 122 5.89 3.01 5.59
CA PHE A 122 5.01 2.26 6.49
C PHE A 122 5.50 0.81 6.68
N GLU A 123 5.22 0.25 7.86
CA GLU A 123 5.59 -1.12 8.20
C GLU A 123 5.04 -2.12 7.17
N GLY A 124 5.87 -3.08 6.74
CA GLY A 124 5.49 -4.11 5.77
C GLY A 124 5.29 -3.63 4.33
N ARG A 125 5.40 -2.31 4.05
CA ARG A 125 5.16 -1.77 2.70
C ARG A 125 6.31 -2.03 1.73
N ILE A 126 7.56 -1.92 2.18
CA ILE A 126 8.72 -1.95 1.27
C ILE A 126 9.13 -3.38 0.93
N HIS A 127 9.25 -4.23 1.94
CA HIS A 127 9.56 -5.65 1.80
C HIS A 127 9.05 -6.39 3.04
N PRO A 128 8.44 -7.59 2.93
CA PRO A 128 7.80 -8.28 4.06
C PRO A 128 8.77 -8.63 5.20
N GLN A 129 10.02 -8.97 4.89
CA GLN A 129 11.06 -9.33 5.87
C GLN A 129 11.84 -8.13 6.42
N ILE A 130 11.55 -6.90 5.97
CA ILE A 130 12.25 -5.68 6.44
C ILE A 130 11.36 -4.91 7.41
N ARG A 131 11.82 -4.75 8.64
CA ARG A 131 11.06 -4.11 9.73
C ARG A 131 11.26 -2.60 9.81
N ALA A 132 12.41 -2.09 9.38
CA ALA A 132 12.70 -0.65 9.40
C ALA A 132 13.03 -0.14 8.01
N SER A 133 12.42 0.98 7.61
CA SER A 133 12.59 1.57 6.28
C SER A 133 12.82 3.07 6.41
N TYR A 134 13.85 3.60 5.75
CA TYR A 134 14.26 4.99 5.85
C TYR A 134 14.17 5.67 4.48
N LEU A 135 13.55 6.86 4.46
CA LEU A 135 13.48 7.70 3.27
C LEU A 135 14.71 8.60 3.23
N ALA A 136 15.43 8.59 2.10
CA ALA A 136 16.65 9.38 1.95
C ALA A 136 16.80 9.90 0.52
N SER A 137 17.69 10.89 0.30
CA SER A 137 18.03 11.30 -1.07
C SER A 137 18.75 10.16 -1.81
N PRO A 138 18.70 10.11 -3.16
CA PRO A 138 19.48 9.15 -3.94
C PRO A 138 20.97 9.07 -3.57
N MET A 139 21.61 10.20 -3.25
CA MET A 139 23.00 10.23 -2.77
C MET A 139 23.16 9.48 -1.45
N LEU A 140 22.27 9.72 -0.48
CA LEU A 140 22.30 8.99 0.78
C LEU A 140 21.96 7.50 0.60
N VAL A 141 21.12 7.13 -0.37
CA VAL A 141 20.89 5.71 -0.70
C VAL A 141 22.20 5.05 -1.14
N VAL A 142 23.02 5.70 -1.97
CA VAL A 142 24.36 5.21 -2.36
C VAL A 142 25.31 5.16 -1.16
N ALA A 143 25.38 6.24 -0.38
CA ALA A 143 26.25 6.31 0.80
C ALA A 143 25.93 5.19 1.79
N TYR A 144 24.64 5.04 2.14
CA TYR A 144 24.20 3.92 2.95
C TYR A 144 24.63 2.64 2.23
N ALA A 145 24.24 2.37 0.98
CA ALA A 145 24.59 1.15 0.22
C ALA A 145 26.06 0.70 0.37
N LEU A 146 27.01 1.64 0.34
CA LEU A 146 28.42 1.36 0.61
C LEU A 146 28.69 0.95 2.06
N ALA A 147 28.17 1.69 3.05
CA ALA A 147 28.41 1.48 4.48
C ALA A 147 27.85 0.16 5.08
N GLY A 148 27.06 -0.64 4.36
CA GLY A 148 26.42 -1.86 4.89
C GLY A 148 25.34 -1.71 6.00
N THR A 149 25.28 -0.57 6.71
CA THR A 149 24.39 -0.36 7.86
C THR A 149 23.77 1.04 7.88
N VAL A 150 22.71 1.25 8.66
CA VAL A 150 22.19 2.59 9.01
C VAL A 150 22.73 3.11 10.35
N ALA A 151 23.38 2.26 11.14
CA ALA A 151 23.91 2.59 12.46
C ALA A 151 25.37 3.06 12.34
N MET A 152 25.57 4.24 11.75
CA MET A 152 26.89 4.80 11.49
C MET A 152 26.92 6.31 11.77
N ASP A 153 27.96 6.79 12.44
CA ASP A 153 28.26 8.22 12.55
C ASP A 153 29.10 8.70 11.37
N TRP A 154 28.43 9.32 10.39
CA TRP A 154 29.05 9.87 9.18
C TRP A 154 30.16 10.90 9.41
N LYS A 155 30.28 11.47 10.62
CA LYS A 155 31.33 12.46 10.93
C LYS A 155 32.63 11.82 11.39
N THR A 156 32.57 10.64 12.00
CA THR A 156 33.71 10.03 12.70
C THR A 156 34.06 8.65 12.17
N GLU A 157 33.13 7.95 11.55
CA GLU A 157 33.32 6.62 11.01
C GLU A 157 33.58 6.64 9.49
N PRO A 158 34.53 5.84 8.99
CA PRO A 158 34.79 5.73 7.56
C PRO A 158 33.84 4.77 6.85
N ILE A 159 33.50 5.06 5.58
CA ILE A 159 32.64 4.24 4.73
C ILE A 159 33.28 2.90 4.40
N GLY A 160 34.61 2.90 4.23
CA GLY A 160 35.37 1.71 3.92
C GLY A 160 36.83 2.03 3.69
N GLN A 161 37.57 1.00 3.26
CA GLN A 161 38.95 1.14 2.81
C GLN A 161 39.00 1.15 1.29
N GLY A 162 39.77 2.07 0.73
CA GLY A 162 40.00 2.15 -0.69
C GLY A 162 41.02 1.13 -1.20
N THR A 163 41.35 1.22 -2.49
CA THR A 163 42.15 0.20 -3.19
C THR A 163 43.54 -0.01 -2.58
N TYR A 164 44.12 1.04 -2.00
CA TYR A 164 45.47 1.02 -1.43
C TYR A 164 45.47 1.12 0.10
N GLY A 165 44.33 0.82 0.73
CA GLY A 165 44.16 0.84 2.19
C GLY A 165 43.88 2.23 2.78
N GLU A 166 43.62 3.24 1.94
CA GLU A 166 43.20 4.56 2.38
C GLU A 166 41.83 4.50 3.06
N THR A 167 41.71 5.20 4.19
CA THR A 167 40.44 5.35 4.89
C THR A 167 39.57 6.35 4.16
N VAL A 168 38.39 5.94 3.68
CA VAL A 168 37.48 6.80 2.91
C VAL A 168 36.29 7.22 3.78
N PHE A 169 36.05 8.53 3.89
CA PHE A 169 34.91 9.13 4.57
C PHE A 169 33.84 9.60 3.58
N LEU A 170 32.64 9.91 4.09
CA LEU A 170 31.57 10.45 3.26
C LEU A 170 31.96 11.75 2.55
N SER A 171 32.73 12.60 3.21
CA SER A 171 33.22 13.86 2.64
C SER A 171 34.07 13.67 1.38
N ASP A 172 34.76 12.53 1.25
CA ASP A 172 35.69 12.28 0.16
C ASP A 172 34.96 11.94 -1.14
N ILE A 173 33.73 11.40 -1.02
CA ILE A 173 32.89 11.00 -2.17
C ILE A 173 31.68 11.92 -2.38
N TRP A 174 31.42 12.87 -1.46
CA TRP A 174 30.27 13.76 -1.58
C TRP A 174 30.51 14.81 -2.68
N PRO A 175 29.64 14.91 -3.70
CA PRO A 175 29.82 15.89 -4.76
C PRO A 175 29.61 17.31 -4.25
N THR A 176 30.47 18.22 -4.70
CA THR A 176 30.30 19.66 -4.44
C THR A 176 29.18 20.25 -5.31
N ALA A 177 28.64 21.39 -4.87
CA ALA A 177 27.63 22.10 -5.66
C ALA A 177 28.15 22.53 -7.04
N ALA A 178 29.44 22.86 -7.16
CA ALA A 178 30.07 23.26 -8.41
C ALA A 178 30.16 22.07 -9.40
N GLU A 179 30.62 20.90 -8.94
CA GLU A 179 30.67 19.67 -9.75
C GLU A 179 29.28 19.30 -10.26
N LEU A 180 28.27 19.34 -9.37
CA LEU A 180 26.90 19.00 -9.75
C LEU A 180 26.32 19.97 -10.79
N SER A 181 26.52 21.28 -10.59
CA SER A 181 26.07 22.30 -11.53
C SER A 181 26.70 22.13 -12.92
N ALA A 182 28.00 21.83 -12.97
CA ALA A 182 28.72 21.62 -14.22
C ALA A 182 28.15 20.43 -15.03
N VAL A 183 27.87 19.30 -14.37
CA VAL A 183 27.30 18.12 -15.04
C VAL A 183 25.86 18.38 -15.51
N VAL A 184 25.05 19.06 -14.72
CA VAL A 184 23.67 19.42 -15.12
C VAL A 184 23.68 20.30 -16.37
N GLN A 185 24.52 21.35 -16.39
CA GLN A 185 24.63 22.25 -17.53
C GLN A 185 25.15 21.54 -18.79
N ALA A 186 26.05 20.57 -18.64
CA ALA A 186 26.65 19.86 -19.76
C ALA A 186 25.72 18.81 -20.39
N PHE A 187 24.87 18.13 -19.60
CA PHE A 187 24.17 16.92 -20.05
C PHE A 187 22.63 17.02 -20.02
N LEU A 188 22.06 18.07 -19.45
CA LEU A 188 20.61 18.26 -19.37
C LEU A 188 20.14 19.40 -20.27
N GLY A 189 19.38 19.07 -21.32
CA GLY A 189 18.81 20.05 -22.25
C GLY A 189 17.45 19.61 -22.82
N PRO A 190 16.62 20.55 -23.31
CA PRO A 190 15.25 20.25 -23.76
C PRO A 190 15.19 19.28 -24.94
N GLU A 191 16.22 19.23 -25.78
CA GLU A 191 16.36 18.31 -26.93
C GLU A 191 16.34 16.85 -26.46
N LEU A 192 16.90 16.57 -25.29
CA LEU A 192 16.87 15.25 -24.66
C LEU A 192 15.43 14.79 -24.43
N PHE A 193 14.62 15.66 -23.83
CA PHE A 193 13.22 15.37 -23.53
C PHE A 193 12.43 15.19 -24.82
N ARG A 194 12.58 16.07 -25.80
CA ARG A 194 11.87 15.95 -27.09
C ARG A 194 12.18 14.62 -27.78
N LYS A 195 13.45 14.19 -27.78
CA LYS A 195 13.87 12.91 -28.36
C LYS A 195 13.26 11.71 -27.65
N ILE A 196 13.30 11.67 -26.32
CA ILE A 196 12.80 10.51 -25.57
C ILE A 196 11.27 10.42 -25.61
N TYR A 197 10.57 11.56 -25.55
CA TYR A 197 9.12 11.58 -25.54
C TYR A 197 8.46 11.49 -26.93
N SER A 198 9.21 11.64 -28.03
CA SER A 198 8.63 11.53 -29.38
C SER A 198 8.10 10.13 -29.71
N ASP A 199 8.51 9.10 -28.96
CA ASP A 199 8.16 7.70 -29.22
C ASP A 199 7.56 6.97 -27.99
N VAL A 200 7.12 7.72 -26.98
CA VAL A 200 6.70 7.13 -25.69
C VAL A 200 5.48 6.20 -25.80
N PHE A 201 4.66 6.36 -26.83
CA PHE A 201 3.44 5.56 -27.03
C PHE A 201 3.64 4.31 -27.87
N SER A 202 4.76 4.20 -28.61
CA SER A 202 4.99 3.06 -29.51
C SER A 202 5.22 1.77 -28.75
N GLY A 203 5.88 1.86 -27.58
CA GLY A 203 6.20 0.70 -26.74
C GLY A 203 7.11 -0.33 -27.43
N PRO A 204 7.51 -1.40 -26.72
CA PRO A 204 8.30 -2.49 -27.30
C PRO A 204 7.49 -3.34 -28.29
N PRO A 205 8.12 -4.19 -29.12
CA PRO A 205 7.42 -5.10 -30.03
C PRO A 205 6.38 -5.99 -29.34
N SER A 206 6.62 -6.39 -28.09
CA SER A 206 5.65 -7.16 -27.29
C SER A 206 4.37 -6.39 -26.96
N TRP A 207 4.43 -5.07 -26.84
CA TRP A 207 3.24 -4.22 -26.66
C TRP A 207 2.46 -4.10 -27.96
N GLN A 208 3.16 -3.89 -29.08
CA GLN A 208 2.56 -3.75 -30.40
C GLN A 208 1.92 -5.06 -30.91
N ALA A 209 2.43 -6.21 -30.44
CA ALA A 209 1.93 -7.53 -30.78
C ALA A 209 0.69 -7.96 -29.98
N LEU A 210 0.20 -7.15 -29.03
CA LEU A 210 -1.02 -7.47 -28.28
C LEU A 210 -2.23 -7.43 -29.22
N GLU A 211 -2.97 -8.53 -29.30
CA GLU A 211 -4.23 -8.59 -30.04
C GLU A 211 -5.30 -7.77 -29.32
N ILE A 212 -5.95 -6.87 -30.06
CA ILE A 212 -7.02 -6.01 -29.54
C ILE A 212 -8.34 -6.54 -30.11
N PRO A 213 -9.24 -7.07 -29.27
CA PRO A 213 -10.53 -7.57 -29.76
C PRO A 213 -11.43 -6.42 -30.22
N ASP A 214 -12.21 -6.66 -31.28
CA ASP A 214 -13.21 -5.70 -31.77
C ASP A 214 -14.43 -5.57 -30.84
N GLY A 215 -15.04 -4.38 -30.84
CA GLY A 215 -16.31 -4.08 -30.18
C GLY A 215 -16.23 -3.08 -29.01
N GLU A 216 -17.39 -2.54 -28.60
CA GLU A 216 -17.49 -1.55 -27.51
C GLU A 216 -17.75 -2.17 -26.14
N ARG A 217 -18.16 -3.44 -26.07
CA ARG A 217 -18.48 -4.16 -24.83
C ARG A 217 -17.38 -5.15 -24.50
N TYR A 218 -16.89 -5.09 -23.26
CA TYR A 218 -15.91 -6.06 -22.76
C TYR A 218 -16.55 -7.45 -22.67
N ARG A 219 -15.90 -8.46 -23.25
CA ARG A 219 -16.31 -9.86 -23.16
C ARG A 219 -15.64 -10.48 -21.93
N TRP A 220 -16.42 -10.67 -20.87
CA TRP A 220 -15.92 -11.29 -19.64
C TRP A 220 -15.52 -12.76 -19.90
N ASP A 221 -14.36 -13.14 -19.37
CA ASP A 221 -13.88 -14.52 -19.36
C ASP A 221 -13.94 -15.05 -17.93
N GLU A 222 -14.85 -16.00 -17.67
CA GLU A 222 -15.01 -16.63 -16.36
C GLU A 222 -13.75 -17.39 -15.91
N ALA A 223 -12.89 -17.83 -16.82
CA ALA A 223 -11.64 -18.50 -16.49
C ALA A 223 -10.56 -17.50 -16.03
N SER A 224 -10.65 -16.23 -16.41
CA SER A 224 -9.65 -15.21 -16.13
C SER A 224 -9.42 -15.02 -14.64
N THR A 225 -8.19 -15.18 -14.18
CA THR A 225 -7.84 -14.89 -12.77
C THR A 225 -7.44 -13.42 -12.56
N TYR A 226 -7.49 -12.58 -13.60
CA TYR A 226 -7.08 -11.18 -13.56
C TYR A 226 -8.23 -10.18 -13.72
N ILE A 227 -9.16 -10.44 -14.63
CA ILE A 227 -10.28 -9.54 -14.95
C ILE A 227 -11.58 -10.33 -14.78
N GLN A 228 -12.44 -9.90 -13.87
CA GLN A 228 -13.73 -10.52 -13.55
C GLN A 228 -14.81 -9.45 -13.46
N GLU A 229 -16.04 -9.79 -13.87
CA GLU A 229 -17.18 -8.88 -13.77
C GLU A 229 -17.44 -8.55 -12.29
N PRO A 230 -17.35 -7.28 -11.87
CA PRO A 230 -17.57 -6.94 -10.48
C PRO A 230 -19.06 -6.91 -10.13
N PRO A 231 -19.46 -7.33 -8.91
CA PRO A 231 -20.86 -7.44 -8.53
C PRO A 231 -21.51 -6.10 -8.13
N PHE A 232 -20.90 -4.95 -8.49
CA PHE A 232 -21.32 -3.61 -8.04
C PHE A 232 -22.72 -3.18 -8.54
N PHE A 233 -23.29 -3.89 -9.50
CA PHE A 233 -24.64 -3.67 -10.02
C PHE A 233 -25.53 -4.91 -9.87
N SER A 234 -25.11 -5.88 -9.03
CA SER A 234 -25.95 -7.03 -8.70
C SER A 234 -27.12 -6.60 -7.80
N PRO A 235 -28.27 -7.29 -7.85
CA PRO A 235 -29.40 -7.00 -6.96
C PRO A 235 -29.04 -7.03 -5.47
N ASP A 236 -28.11 -7.91 -5.07
CA ASP A 236 -27.65 -7.99 -3.69
C ASP A 236 -26.77 -6.81 -3.30
N PHE A 237 -25.90 -6.33 -4.21
CA PHE A 237 -25.16 -5.09 -3.98
C PHE A 237 -26.11 -3.90 -3.87
N GLU A 238 -27.04 -3.74 -4.81
CA GLU A 238 -28.01 -2.64 -4.76
C GLU A 238 -28.86 -2.66 -3.49
N ARG A 239 -29.24 -3.85 -3.00
CA ARG A 239 -29.94 -4.00 -1.72
C ARG A 239 -29.06 -3.59 -0.54
N ALA A 240 -27.80 -4.04 -0.51
CA ALA A 240 -26.84 -3.71 0.55
C ALA A 240 -26.44 -2.23 0.56
N SER A 241 -26.40 -1.59 -0.61
CA SER A 241 -26.15 -0.16 -0.76
C SER A 241 -27.42 0.69 -0.68
N SER A 242 -28.60 0.09 -0.69
CA SER A 242 -29.84 0.85 -0.57
C SER A 242 -29.80 1.58 0.77
N ALA A 243 -30.00 2.90 0.75
CA ALA A 243 -30.02 3.69 1.97
C ALA A 243 -31.32 3.47 2.80
N ASP A 244 -31.96 2.30 2.63
CA ASP A 244 -33.11 1.87 3.39
C ASP A 244 -32.68 1.67 4.87
N PRO A 245 -33.17 2.52 5.78
CA PRO A 245 -32.79 2.47 7.18
C PRO A 245 -33.15 1.15 7.89
N ALA A 246 -34.00 0.30 7.29
CA ALA A 246 -34.30 -1.02 7.82
C ALA A 246 -33.14 -2.03 7.71
N TYR A 247 -32.14 -1.78 6.84
CA TYR A 247 -31.11 -2.77 6.50
C TYR A 247 -29.67 -2.33 6.77
N VAL A 248 -29.37 -1.03 6.74
CA VAL A 248 -27.98 -0.58 6.66
C VAL A 248 -27.25 -0.61 8.02
N PHE A 249 -27.94 -0.47 9.14
CA PHE A 249 -27.28 -0.40 10.45
C PHE A 249 -28.27 -0.76 11.56
N TYR A 250 -28.79 -1.99 11.53
CA TYR A 250 -29.69 -2.54 12.54
C TYR A 250 -29.08 -3.81 13.12
N GLN A 251 -28.89 -3.84 14.44
CA GLN A 251 -28.22 -4.93 15.16
C GLN A 251 -26.91 -5.41 14.50
N ALA A 252 -26.16 -4.47 13.91
CA ALA A 252 -24.93 -4.79 13.21
C ALA A 252 -23.83 -5.25 14.18
N ARG A 253 -22.95 -6.13 13.70
CA ARG A 253 -21.80 -6.67 14.44
C ARG A 253 -20.50 -5.98 14.00
N ILE A 254 -19.52 -5.95 14.90
CA ILE A 254 -18.18 -5.43 14.59
C ILE A 254 -17.39 -6.49 13.82
N LEU A 255 -17.02 -6.19 12.57
CA LEU A 255 -16.12 -7.06 11.80
C LEU A 255 -14.66 -6.88 12.23
N ALA A 256 -14.26 -5.64 12.54
CA ALA A 256 -12.95 -5.32 13.09
C ALA A 256 -13.01 -4.10 14.02
N LEU A 257 -12.27 -4.17 15.13
CA LEU A 257 -12.06 -3.08 16.07
C LEU A 257 -10.59 -2.66 15.98
N LEU A 258 -10.33 -1.48 15.43
CA LEU A 258 -9.01 -1.05 15.02
C LEU A 258 -8.53 0.17 15.81
N GLY A 259 -7.21 0.31 15.92
CA GLY A 259 -6.57 1.45 16.58
C GLY A 259 -6.45 2.69 15.69
N ASP A 260 -5.48 3.54 16.04
CA ASP A 260 -5.13 4.75 15.29
C ASP A 260 -4.32 4.45 14.02
N THR A 261 -4.36 5.36 13.06
CA THR A 261 -3.49 5.43 11.88
C THR A 261 -3.51 4.15 11.03
N VAL A 262 -4.69 3.53 10.90
CA VAL A 262 -4.91 2.40 9.99
C VAL A 262 -4.77 2.88 8.54
N THR A 263 -3.65 2.57 7.91
CA THR A 263 -3.40 2.91 6.50
C THR A 263 -4.28 2.14 5.51
N THR A 264 -4.44 2.66 4.29
CA THR A 264 -5.07 1.89 3.19
C THR A 264 -4.26 0.67 2.74
N ASP A 265 -2.97 0.57 3.10
CA ASP A 265 -2.19 -0.67 2.92
C ASP A 265 -2.62 -1.76 3.94
N HIS A 266 -3.12 -1.39 5.12
CA HIS A 266 -3.73 -2.35 6.05
C HIS A 266 -5.09 -2.83 5.54
N ILE A 267 -5.92 -1.89 5.04
CA ILE A 267 -7.28 -2.17 4.57
C ILE A 267 -7.28 -2.95 3.23
N SER A 268 -6.40 -2.60 2.30
CA SER A 268 -6.33 -3.23 0.99
C SER A 268 -4.87 -3.33 0.54
N PRO A 269 -4.09 -4.33 1.00
CA PRO A 269 -2.69 -4.51 0.64
C PRO A 269 -2.50 -4.58 -0.88
N ALA A 270 -1.35 -4.13 -1.36
CA ALA A 270 -0.99 -4.16 -2.79
C ALA A 270 0.16 -5.14 -3.11
N GLY A 271 0.86 -5.62 -2.08
CA GLY A 271 2.04 -6.46 -2.20
C GLY A 271 1.72 -7.95 -2.39
N SER A 272 2.61 -8.81 -1.93
CA SER A 272 2.55 -10.26 -2.11
C SER A 272 1.29 -10.89 -1.50
N ILE A 273 0.86 -12.01 -2.10
CA ILE A 273 -0.25 -12.83 -1.63
C ILE A 273 0.34 -14.07 -0.97
N ALA A 274 0.07 -14.29 0.32
CA ALA A 274 0.52 -15.49 1.01
C ALA A 274 -0.29 -16.72 0.53
N ALA A 275 0.37 -17.86 0.32
CA ALA A 275 -0.30 -19.10 -0.13
C ALA A 275 -1.34 -19.64 0.84
N THR A 276 -1.17 -19.35 2.13
CA THR A 276 -2.10 -19.71 3.19
C THR A 276 -3.24 -18.69 3.39
N SER A 277 -3.18 -17.53 2.73
CA SER A 277 -4.25 -16.53 2.82
C SER A 277 -5.49 -16.97 2.04
N PRO A 278 -6.70 -16.45 2.36
CA PRO A 278 -7.91 -16.75 1.60
C PRO A 278 -7.74 -16.51 0.09
N ALA A 279 -7.07 -15.41 -0.29
CA ALA A 279 -6.79 -15.10 -1.69
C ALA A 279 -5.85 -16.11 -2.35
N GLY A 280 -4.80 -16.55 -1.65
CA GLY A 280 -3.88 -17.58 -2.13
C GLY A 280 -4.56 -18.94 -2.30
N LEU A 281 -5.44 -19.33 -1.36
CA LEU A 281 -6.22 -20.55 -1.46
C LEU A 281 -7.20 -20.51 -2.64
N TYR A 282 -7.85 -19.37 -2.88
CA TYR A 282 -8.70 -19.16 -4.05
C TYR A 282 -7.91 -19.25 -5.36
N LEU A 283 -6.73 -18.63 -5.46
CA LEU A 283 -5.91 -18.71 -6.67
C LEU A 283 -5.45 -20.15 -6.95
N GLN A 284 -5.08 -20.90 -5.91
CA GLN A 284 -4.73 -22.33 -6.04
C GLN A 284 -5.92 -23.19 -6.48
N SER A 285 -7.13 -22.93 -5.95
CA SER A 285 -8.32 -23.66 -6.40
C SER A 285 -8.71 -23.34 -7.85
N ARG A 286 -8.21 -22.23 -8.40
CA ARG A 286 -8.29 -21.86 -9.82
C ARG A 286 -7.10 -22.33 -10.65
N GLY A 287 -6.21 -23.16 -10.09
CA GLY A 287 -5.06 -23.74 -10.79
C GLY A 287 -3.85 -22.81 -10.92
N VAL A 288 -3.81 -21.69 -10.20
CA VAL A 288 -2.66 -20.77 -10.22
C VAL A 288 -1.64 -21.20 -9.17
N SER A 289 -0.39 -21.40 -9.60
CA SER A 289 0.70 -21.74 -8.68
C SER A 289 1.09 -20.54 -7.80
N PRO A 290 1.64 -20.74 -6.59
CA PRO A 290 2.11 -19.65 -5.74
C PRO A 290 3.13 -18.71 -6.41
N ALA A 291 3.96 -19.22 -7.32
CA ALA A 291 4.91 -18.41 -8.09
C ALA A 291 4.20 -17.43 -9.04
N ASP A 292 2.99 -17.77 -9.49
CA ASP A 292 2.19 -17.02 -10.45
C ASP A 292 1.08 -16.18 -9.80
N PHE A 293 1.02 -16.12 -8.47
CA PHE A 293 0.04 -15.28 -7.78
C PHE A 293 0.15 -13.81 -8.14
N ASN A 294 1.36 -13.35 -8.47
CA ASN A 294 1.68 -11.94 -8.62
C ASN A 294 1.40 -11.19 -7.30
N ALA A 295 1.06 -9.91 -7.35
CA ALA A 295 0.72 -9.10 -6.18
C ALA A 295 -0.78 -8.74 -6.17
N TYR A 296 -1.34 -8.41 -5.00
CA TYR A 296 -2.71 -7.91 -4.89
C TYR A 296 -2.97 -6.72 -5.84
N GLY A 297 -1.99 -5.84 -6.02
CA GLY A 297 -2.08 -4.71 -6.94
C GLY A 297 -2.36 -5.13 -8.40
N ALA A 298 -1.79 -6.25 -8.85
CA ALA A 298 -2.00 -6.80 -10.18
C ALA A 298 -3.36 -7.50 -10.33
N ARG A 299 -3.97 -7.89 -9.21
CA ARG A 299 -5.26 -8.62 -9.17
C ARG A 299 -6.47 -7.70 -9.00
N ARG A 300 -6.29 -6.37 -9.11
CA ARG A 300 -7.36 -5.37 -8.92
C ARG A 300 -8.53 -5.46 -9.89
N GLY A 301 -8.36 -6.12 -11.04
CA GLY A 301 -9.46 -6.43 -11.95
C GLY A 301 -10.31 -7.63 -11.51
N ASN A 302 -9.89 -8.37 -10.48
CA ASN A 302 -10.57 -9.56 -9.98
C ASN A 302 -11.10 -9.35 -8.57
N HIS A 303 -12.40 -9.11 -8.45
CA HIS A 303 -13.03 -8.84 -7.17
C HIS A 303 -12.97 -10.04 -6.20
N HIS A 304 -12.91 -11.28 -6.68
CA HIS A 304 -12.78 -12.46 -5.81
C HIS A 304 -11.46 -12.47 -5.04
N VAL A 305 -10.37 -12.02 -5.67
CA VAL A 305 -9.05 -11.92 -5.03
C VAL A 305 -9.01 -10.72 -4.10
N MET A 306 -9.48 -9.57 -4.58
CA MET A 306 -9.41 -8.33 -3.81
C MET A 306 -10.30 -8.34 -2.57
N LEU A 307 -11.49 -8.95 -2.65
CA LEU A 307 -12.36 -9.17 -1.49
C LEU A 307 -11.63 -9.97 -0.41
N ARG A 308 -11.00 -11.08 -0.79
CA ARG A 308 -10.19 -11.93 0.10
C ARG A 308 -8.93 -11.26 0.62
N GLY A 309 -8.41 -10.29 -0.12
CA GLY A 309 -7.28 -9.46 0.28
C GLY A 309 -7.65 -8.31 1.21
N THR A 310 -8.94 -8.00 1.38
CA THR A 310 -9.37 -6.86 2.19
C THR A 310 -9.13 -7.16 3.67
N PHE A 311 -8.43 -6.24 4.34
CA PHE A 311 -7.88 -6.39 5.69
C PHE A 311 -6.91 -7.56 5.86
N ALA A 312 -6.35 -8.12 4.77
CA ALA A 312 -5.44 -9.27 4.83
C ALA A 312 -3.96 -8.91 5.07
N ASN A 313 -3.66 -7.65 5.41
CA ASN A 313 -2.29 -7.22 5.68
C ASN A 313 -1.73 -7.95 6.91
N SER A 314 -0.53 -8.52 6.81
CA SER A 314 0.12 -9.29 7.87
C SER A 314 0.44 -8.49 9.13
N ARG A 315 0.39 -7.16 9.07
CA ARG A 315 0.65 -6.22 10.18
C ARG A 315 -0.61 -5.56 10.71
N LEU A 316 -1.78 -5.93 10.21
CA LEU A 316 -3.03 -5.42 10.77
C LEU A 316 -3.16 -5.88 12.23
N ARG A 317 -3.52 -4.97 13.12
CA ARG A 317 -3.79 -5.24 14.54
C ARG A 317 -5.26 -5.00 14.83
N ASN A 318 -5.97 -6.07 15.17
CA ASN A 318 -7.39 -6.03 15.49
C ASN A 318 -7.57 -6.30 16.99
N HIS A 319 -8.20 -5.35 17.70
CA HIS A 319 -8.43 -5.43 19.15
C HIS A 319 -9.41 -6.53 19.54
N LEU A 320 -10.15 -7.12 18.59
CA LEU A 320 -10.96 -8.32 18.85
C LEU A 320 -10.10 -9.59 19.07
N VAL A 321 -8.85 -9.58 18.60
CA VAL A 321 -7.90 -10.71 18.70
C VAL A 321 -6.54 -10.22 19.18
N PRO A 322 -6.44 -9.70 20.42
CA PRO A 322 -5.22 -9.10 20.92
C PRO A 322 -4.05 -10.10 20.91
N GLY A 323 -2.89 -9.65 20.43
CA GLY A 323 -1.68 -10.48 20.30
C GLY A 323 -1.56 -11.22 18.97
N ILE A 324 -2.57 -11.18 18.10
CA ILE A 324 -2.52 -11.77 16.75
C ILE A 324 -2.37 -10.63 15.73
N GLU A 325 -1.24 -10.62 14.99
CA GLU A 325 -1.07 -9.77 13.81
C GLU A 325 -1.59 -10.47 12.55
N GLY A 326 -2.18 -9.69 11.64
CA GLY A 326 -2.68 -10.17 10.36
C GLY A 326 -4.16 -9.93 10.15
N GLY A 327 -4.68 -10.46 9.04
CA GLY A 327 -6.09 -10.34 8.66
C GLY A 327 -7.04 -11.24 9.44
N PHE A 328 -6.94 -11.21 10.76
CA PHE A 328 -7.74 -12.03 11.67
C PHE A 328 -8.77 -11.19 12.44
N THR A 329 -9.86 -11.85 12.78
CA THR A 329 -10.91 -11.33 13.65
C THR A 329 -11.54 -12.46 14.46
N LYS A 330 -12.56 -12.13 15.23
CA LYS A 330 -13.29 -13.02 16.10
C LYS A 330 -14.77 -12.89 15.78
N LYS A 331 -15.37 -13.96 15.25
CA LYS A 331 -16.80 -13.98 14.95
C LYS A 331 -17.58 -14.11 16.26
N MET A 332 -18.58 -13.26 16.43
CA MET A 332 -19.49 -13.25 17.56
C MET A 332 -20.87 -13.74 17.10
N PRO A 333 -21.66 -14.38 17.99
CA PRO A 333 -21.39 -14.62 19.41
C PRO A 333 -20.56 -15.88 19.72
N GLU A 334 -20.14 -16.66 18.71
CA GLU A 334 -19.46 -17.94 18.90
C GLU A 334 -18.03 -17.82 19.47
N ASP A 335 -17.47 -16.61 19.45
CA ASP A 335 -16.13 -16.29 19.93
C ASP A 335 -15.01 -17.05 19.19
N VAL A 336 -15.21 -17.28 17.88
CA VAL A 336 -14.28 -18.07 17.06
C VAL A 336 -13.33 -17.16 16.28
N VAL A 337 -12.02 -17.35 16.48
CA VAL A 337 -10.98 -16.65 15.71
C VAL A 337 -10.88 -17.24 14.31
N MET A 338 -10.94 -16.37 13.30
CA MET A 338 -10.83 -16.74 11.88
C MET A 338 -10.34 -15.55 11.05
N THR A 339 -10.16 -15.73 9.74
CA THR A 339 -9.81 -14.60 8.87
C THR A 339 -10.99 -13.62 8.75
N ILE A 340 -10.69 -12.33 8.51
CA ILE A 340 -11.74 -11.31 8.30
C ILE A 340 -12.65 -11.69 7.13
N TYR A 341 -12.10 -12.27 6.06
CA TYR A 341 -12.88 -12.76 4.94
C TYR A 341 -13.86 -13.86 5.37
N ASP A 342 -13.39 -14.89 6.08
CA ASP A 342 -14.24 -16.01 6.49
C ASP A 342 -15.34 -15.56 7.47
N ALA A 343 -15.01 -14.66 8.40
CA ALA A 343 -15.99 -14.07 9.31
C ALA A 343 -17.06 -13.29 8.54
N ALA A 344 -16.66 -12.45 7.58
CA ALA A 344 -17.60 -11.72 6.74
C ALA A 344 -18.53 -12.64 5.95
N MET A 345 -18.01 -13.73 5.38
CA MET A 345 -18.83 -14.72 4.66
C MET A 345 -19.80 -15.46 5.59
N ALA A 346 -19.37 -15.80 6.81
CA ALA A 346 -20.23 -16.42 7.81
C ALA A 346 -21.38 -15.48 8.24
N TYR A 347 -21.08 -14.22 8.53
CA TYR A 347 -22.10 -13.22 8.84
C TYR A 347 -23.04 -12.93 7.66
N ALA A 348 -22.54 -12.97 6.43
CA ALA A 348 -23.37 -12.82 5.24
C ALA A 348 -24.40 -13.95 5.11
N ALA A 349 -24.00 -15.20 5.41
CA ALA A 349 -24.92 -16.34 5.43
C ALA A 349 -26.03 -16.18 6.51
N GLU A 350 -25.72 -15.50 7.61
CA GLU A 350 -26.64 -15.16 8.69
C GLU A 350 -27.44 -13.87 8.44
N LYS A 351 -27.19 -13.17 7.32
CA LYS A 351 -27.77 -11.85 6.99
C LYS A 351 -27.54 -10.81 8.10
N THR A 352 -26.38 -10.87 8.74
CA THR A 352 -25.99 -9.93 9.79
C THR A 352 -25.24 -8.75 9.18
N GLY A 353 -25.70 -7.52 9.44
CA GLY A 353 -25.00 -6.30 9.02
C GLY A 353 -23.67 -6.13 9.75
N LEU A 354 -22.68 -5.54 9.08
CA LEU A 354 -21.33 -5.38 9.63
C LEU A 354 -20.88 -3.93 9.68
N ILE A 355 -20.12 -3.60 10.72
CA ILE A 355 -19.45 -2.31 10.85
C ILE A 355 -17.97 -2.50 11.15
N ILE A 356 -17.19 -1.47 10.83
CA ILE A 356 -15.82 -1.31 11.31
C ILE A 356 -15.80 -0.21 12.37
N ILE A 357 -15.09 -0.42 13.46
CA ILE A 357 -14.80 0.62 14.45
C ILE A 357 -13.30 0.89 14.45
N ALA A 358 -12.90 2.16 14.42
CA ALA A 358 -11.49 2.54 14.34
C ALA A 358 -11.14 3.76 15.22
N GLY A 359 -9.85 3.98 15.44
CA GLY A 359 -9.33 5.18 16.09
C GLY A 359 -9.21 6.37 15.12
N LYS A 360 -8.16 7.17 15.31
CA LYS A 360 -7.87 8.38 14.53
C LYS A 360 -7.23 8.06 13.18
N GLU A 361 -7.29 9.00 12.23
CA GLU A 361 -6.61 8.92 10.93
C GLU A 361 -6.91 7.64 10.12
N TYR A 362 -8.12 7.12 10.24
CA TYR A 362 -8.53 5.90 9.55
C TYR A 362 -8.48 6.10 8.03
N GLY A 363 -7.74 5.23 7.34
CA GLY A 363 -7.56 5.27 5.89
C GLY A 363 -6.41 6.13 5.38
N THR A 364 -5.37 6.36 6.18
CA THR A 364 -4.22 7.16 5.73
C THR A 364 -3.43 6.50 4.59
N GLY A 365 -2.79 7.31 3.74
CA GLY A 365 -1.87 6.83 2.71
C GLY A 365 -2.44 6.82 1.29
N SER A 366 -2.54 5.64 0.68
CA SER A 366 -2.82 5.49 -0.77
C SER A 366 -4.28 5.80 -1.13
N SER A 367 -4.51 6.39 -2.30
CA SER A 367 -5.85 6.70 -2.83
C SER A 367 -6.66 5.50 -3.34
N ARG A 368 -6.26 4.26 -3.02
CA ARG A 368 -6.85 3.05 -3.62
C ARG A 368 -8.32 2.90 -3.20
N ASP A 369 -9.22 2.91 -4.17
CA ASP A 369 -10.65 2.74 -3.94
C ASP A 369 -11.02 1.31 -3.51
N TRP A 370 -10.17 0.32 -3.78
CA TRP A 370 -10.31 -1.04 -3.26
C TRP A 370 -10.37 -1.13 -1.73
N ALA A 371 -9.82 -0.15 -1.01
CA ALA A 371 -10.02 -0.05 0.44
C ALA A 371 -11.49 0.20 0.81
N ALA A 372 -12.28 0.86 -0.04
CA ALA A 372 -13.72 1.05 0.14
C ALA A 372 -14.54 -0.06 -0.54
N LYS A 373 -14.20 -0.44 -1.78
CA LYS A 373 -14.88 -1.53 -2.51
C LYS A 373 -14.82 -2.84 -1.73
N GLY A 374 -13.63 -3.20 -1.24
CA GLY A 374 -13.42 -4.38 -0.42
C GLY A 374 -14.23 -4.34 0.87
N THR A 375 -14.18 -3.20 1.58
CA THR A 375 -14.97 -2.97 2.80
C THR A 375 -16.46 -3.20 2.56
N HIS A 376 -17.03 -2.59 1.52
CA HIS A 376 -18.43 -2.78 1.16
C HIS A 376 -18.75 -4.23 0.78
N LEU A 377 -17.92 -4.86 -0.07
CA LEU A 377 -18.12 -6.24 -0.51
C LEU A 377 -17.99 -7.29 0.61
N LEU A 378 -17.32 -6.96 1.72
CA LEU A 378 -17.35 -7.76 2.94
C LEU A 378 -18.68 -7.64 3.71
N GLY A 379 -19.63 -6.83 3.25
CA GLY A 379 -20.90 -6.56 3.92
C GLY A 379 -20.83 -5.44 4.96
N VAL A 380 -19.74 -4.67 4.98
CA VAL A 380 -19.62 -3.50 5.86
C VAL A 380 -20.45 -2.35 5.30
N THR A 381 -21.42 -1.91 6.08
CA THR A 381 -22.36 -0.85 5.71
C THR A 381 -21.95 0.51 6.28
N ALA A 382 -21.17 0.52 7.35
CA ALA A 382 -20.67 1.75 7.95
C ALA A 382 -19.32 1.57 8.65
N VAL A 383 -18.59 2.67 8.77
CA VAL A 383 -17.35 2.77 9.54
C VAL A 383 -17.53 3.84 10.60
N LEU A 384 -17.31 3.51 11.87
CA LEU A 384 -17.33 4.45 12.99
C LEU A 384 -15.91 4.69 13.50
N ALA A 385 -15.37 5.88 13.29
CA ALA A 385 -13.98 6.21 13.64
C ALA A 385 -13.86 7.47 14.51
N GLU A 386 -12.73 7.67 15.17
CA GLU A 386 -12.44 8.97 15.81
C GLU A 386 -12.09 10.05 14.75
N GLY A 387 -11.57 9.65 13.60
CA GLY A 387 -11.31 10.52 12.47
C GLY A 387 -10.93 9.77 11.19
N PHE A 388 -11.15 10.39 10.04
CA PHE A 388 -10.86 9.81 8.72
C PHE A 388 -9.83 10.63 7.97
N GLU A 389 -9.05 9.94 7.14
CA GLU A 389 -8.27 10.60 6.09
C GLU A 389 -9.12 10.92 4.86
N ARG A 390 -8.87 12.09 4.27
CA ARG A 390 -9.80 12.75 3.35
C ARG A 390 -10.20 11.88 2.16
N ILE A 391 -9.21 11.28 1.49
CA ILE A 391 -9.46 10.48 0.28
C ILE A 391 -10.20 9.19 0.61
N HIS A 392 -9.85 8.54 1.73
CA HIS A 392 -10.51 7.29 2.12
C HIS A 392 -11.96 7.53 2.52
N ARG A 393 -12.25 8.62 3.25
CA ARG A 393 -13.62 9.04 3.55
C ARG A 393 -14.47 9.18 2.28
N SER A 394 -13.98 9.92 1.29
CA SER A 394 -14.70 10.09 0.01
C SER A 394 -14.88 8.75 -0.74
N ASN A 395 -13.90 7.85 -0.69
CA ASN A 395 -14.03 6.52 -1.30
C ASN A 395 -15.11 5.67 -0.62
N LEU A 396 -15.23 5.72 0.71
CA LEU A 396 -16.30 5.03 1.45
C LEU A 396 -17.67 5.53 1.00
N VAL A 397 -17.85 6.85 0.95
CA VAL A 397 -19.09 7.48 0.46
C VAL A 397 -19.39 7.07 -0.98
N GLY A 398 -18.38 7.07 -1.85
CA GLY A 398 -18.53 6.66 -3.25
C GLY A 398 -18.97 5.21 -3.42
N MET A 399 -18.70 4.34 -2.43
CA MET A 399 -19.15 2.95 -2.42
C MET A 399 -20.42 2.71 -1.60
N GLY A 400 -21.07 3.77 -1.08
CA GLY A 400 -22.27 3.63 -0.26
C GLY A 400 -22.02 3.17 1.19
N VAL A 401 -20.77 3.17 1.66
CA VAL A 401 -20.44 2.90 3.06
C VAL A 401 -20.52 4.19 3.86
N LEU A 402 -21.29 4.21 4.96
CA LEU A 402 -21.52 5.42 5.76
C LEU A 402 -20.34 5.71 6.69
N PRO A 403 -19.58 6.81 6.51
CA PRO A 403 -18.57 7.21 7.48
C PRO A 403 -19.23 7.96 8.65
N LEU A 404 -19.09 7.40 9.84
CA LEU A 404 -19.53 7.97 11.11
C LEU A 404 -18.32 8.36 11.96
N GLN A 405 -18.39 9.49 12.63
CA GLN A 405 -17.33 9.95 13.52
C GLN A 405 -17.85 10.12 14.94
N PHE A 406 -17.09 9.64 15.92
CA PHE A 406 -17.33 9.96 17.33
C PHE A 406 -17.30 11.48 17.55
N LEU A 407 -18.09 11.98 18.50
CA LEU A 407 -17.98 13.38 18.91
C LEU A 407 -16.68 13.61 19.70
N PRO A 408 -16.18 14.86 19.78
CA PRO A 408 -14.97 15.17 20.54
C PRO A 408 -15.02 14.63 21.98
N GLY A 409 -13.98 13.91 22.38
CA GLY A 409 -13.88 13.28 23.70
C GLY A 409 -14.50 11.89 23.81
N MET A 410 -15.09 11.36 22.73
CA MET A 410 -15.64 10.00 22.67
C MET A 410 -14.76 9.10 21.79
N SER A 411 -14.61 7.85 22.20
CA SER A 411 -13.94 6.79 21.43
C SER A 411 -14.52 5.43 21.78
N TRP A 412 -14.09 4.38 21.08
CA TRP A 412 -14.50 3.02 21.43
C TRP A 412 -14.01 2.63 22.83
N GLN A 413 -12.84 3.11 23.26
CA GLN A 413 -12.29 2.91 24.60
C GLN A 413 -13.12 3.64 25.66
N SER A 414 -13.48 4.92 25.44
CA SER A 414 -14.25 5.69 26.42
C SER A 414 -15.66 5.13 26.63
N LEU A 415 -16.21 4.48 25.60
CA LEU A 415 -17.50 3.81 25.63
C LEU A 415 -17.45 2.36 26.13
N GLY A 416 -16.24 1.83 26.35
CA GLY A 416 -16.01 0.47 26.82
C GLY A 416 -16.48 -0.59 25.83
N ILE A 417 -16.36 -0.33 24.52
CA ILE A 417 -16.71 -1.27 23.45
C ILE A 417 -15.73 -2.45 23.48
N LYS A 418 -16.25 -3.67 23.54
CA LYS A 418 -15.46 -4.92 23.64
C LYS A 418 -15.49 -5.75 22.37
N GLY A 419 -16.55 -5.67 21.57
CA GLY A 419 -16.72 -6.45 20.34
C GLY A 419 -17.91 -7.39 20.32
N ASP A 420 -18.50 -7.69 21.47
CA ASP A 420 -19.65 -8.61 21.64
C ASP A 420 -21.00 -7.88 21.59
N GLU A 421 -20.98 -6.55 21.45
CA GLU A 421 -22.17 -5.72 21.32
C GLU A 421 -22.78 -5.80 19.91
N THR A 422 -24.01 -5.29 19.80
CA THR A 422 -24.67 -5.00 18.52
C THR A 422 -24.98 -3.51 18.42
N PHE A 423 -24.98 -2.98 17.20
CA PHE A 423 -25.08 -1.55 16.95
C PHE A 423 -26.26 -1.23 16.03
N THR A 424 -27.08 -0.27 16.43
CA THR A 424 -28.22 0.22 15.64
C THR A 424 -28.13 1.73 15.49
N LEU A 425 -28.26 2.24 14.26
CA LEU A 425 -28.30 3.67 13.96
C LEU A 425 -29.75 4.14 14.07
N GLU A 426 -30.00 5.20 14.83
CA GLU A 426 -31.35 5.76 14.93
C GLU A 426 -31.80 6.39 13.59
N GLN A 427 -33.06 6.17 13.23
CA GLN A 427 -33.65 6.64 11.97
C GLN A 427 -34.03 8.14 12.00
N PRO A 428 -34.09 8.82 10.84
CA PRO A 428 -33.73 8.31 9.51
C PRO A 428 -32.23 8.46 9.23
N ALA A 429 -31.61 7.36 8.77
CA ALA A 429 -30.22 7.28 8.33
C ALA A 429 -29.89 8.11 7.07
N LEU A 430 -30.83 8.96 6.61
CA LEU A 430 -30.72 9.80 5.42
C LEU A 430 -30.53 11.26 5.83
N PRO A 431 -29.28 11.72 6.03
CA PRO A 431 -29.02 13.12 6.29
C PRO A 431 -29.50 13.97 5.11
N ARG A 432 -30.29 15.00 5.38
CA ARG A 432 -30.70 15.99 4.36
C ARG A 432 -29.72 17.15 4.23
N VAL A 433 -28.90 17.35 5.25
CA VAL A 433 -27.90 18.41 5.34
C VAL A 433 -26.52 17.80 5.58
N PRO A 434 -25.45 18.42 5.05
CA PRO A 434 -24.09 17.97 5.29
C PRO A 434 -23.73 17.95 6.79
N LEU A 435 -22.86 17.02 7.16
CA LEU A 435 -22.28 16.93 8.51
C LEU A 435 -23.31 16.81 9.66
N ALA A 436 -24.50 16.29 9.36
CA ALA A 436 -25.55 16.06 10.35
C ALA A 436 -25.08 15.15 11.50
N GLN A 437 -25.73 15.28 12.66
CA GLN A 437 -25.55 14.37 13.78
C GLN A 437 -26.71 13.38 13.86
N THR A 438 -26.41 12.18 14.34
CA THR A 438 -27.39 11.15 14.67
C THR A 438 -26.95 10.40 15.92
N ARG A 439 -27.67 9.35 16.31
CA ARG A 439 -27.41 8.55 17.50
C ARG A 439 -27.22 7.09 17.12
N VAL A 440 -26.32 6.42 17.84
CA VAL A 440 -26.09 4.98 17.76
C VAL A 440 -26.49 4.36 19.09
N THR A 441 -27.32 3.33 19.02
CA THR A 441 -27.65 2.45 20.14
C THR A 441 -26.73 1.24 20.11
N MET A 442 -25.87 1.13 21.12
CA MET A 442 -25.07 -0.07 21.41
C MET A 442 -25.85 -0.95 22.39
N THR A 443 -26.09 -2.21 22.03
CA THR A 443 -26.74 -3.20 22.90
C THR A 443 -25.74 -4.27 23.30
N ARG A 444 -25.53 -4.42 24.61
CA ARG A 444 -24.63 -5.43 25.19
C ARG A 444 -25.29 -6.81 25.27
N PRO A 445 -24.51 -7.89 25.49
CA PRO A 445 -25.07 -9.25 25.63
C PRO A 445 -26.08 -9.42 26.78
N ASP A 446 -25.96 -8.61 27.84
CA ASP A 446 -26.88 -8.57 28.97
C ASP A 446 -28.20 -7.81 28.68
N GLY A 447 -28.34 -7.28 27.46
CA GLY A 447 -29.47 -6.46 27.02
C GLY A 447 -29.37 -4.98 27.38
N ASN A 448 -28.35 -4.56 28.14
CA ASN A 448 -28.18 -3.15 28.49
C ASN A 448 -27.87 -2.33 27.23
N GLN A 449 -28.61 -1.23 27.07
CA GLN A 449 -28.45 -0.32 25.95
C GLN A 449 -27.72 0.95 26.38
N TYR A 450 -26.85 1.42 25.50
CA TYR A 450 -26.17 2.70 25.64
C TYR A 450 -26.29 3.47 24.34
N VAL A 451 -26.82 4.69 24.43
CA VAL A 451 -27.10 5.55 23.27
C VAL A 451 -26.13 6.71 23.27
N PHE A 452 -25.44 6.93 22.15
CA PHE A 452 -24.47 8.02 22.02
C PHE A 452 -24.57 8.75 20.68
N PRO A 453 -24.25 10.06 20.67
CA PRO A 453 -24.25 10.84 19.44
C PRO A 453 -23.02 10.55 18.58
N VAL A 454 -23.21 10.61 17.26
CA VAL A 454 -22.16 10.53 16.25
C VAL A 454 -22.41 11.56 15.16
N LYS A 455 -21.36 11.94 14.46
CA LYS A 455 -21.41 12.81 13.27
C LYS A 455 -21.43 11.94 12.01
N ILE A 456 -22.29 12.29 11.05
CA ILE A 456 -22.32 11.69 9.72
C ILE A 456 -21.37 12.47 8.80
N CYS A 457 -20.32 11.83 8.31
CA CYS A 457 -19.22 12.49 7.59
C CYS A 457 -19.46 12.61 6.07
N LEU A 458 -20.67 13.04 5.70
CA LEU A 458 -21.01 13.49 4.34
C LEU A 458 -20.84 15.02 4.27
N GLU A 459 -19.86 15.49 3.51
CA GLU A 459 -19.36 16.87 3.56
C GLU A 459 -20.16 17.87 2.72
N ASN A 460 -20.92 17.39 1.74
CA ASN A 460 -21.67 18.25 0.82
C ASN A 460 -22.90 17.51 0.25
N GLN A 461 -23.72 18.24 -0.52
CA GLN A 461 -24.97 17.70 -1.05
C GLN A 461 -24.76 16.60 -2.11
N VAL A 462 -23.64 16.66 -2.83
CA VAL A 462 -23.31 15.64 -3.84
C VAL A 462 -23.02 14.31 -3.17
N GLU A 463 -22.27 14.31 -2.07
CA GLU A 463 -22.01 13.11 -1.27
C GLU A 463 -23.26 12.51 -0.65
N ILE A 464 -24.19 13.35 -0.20
CA ILE A 464 -25.52 12.90 0.24
C ILE A 464 -26.26 12.20 -0.91
N GLY A 465 -26.23 12.79 -2.10
CA GLY A 465 -26.82 12.21 -3.31
C GLY A 465 -26.18 10.87 -3.70
N TYR A 466 -24.86 10.73 -3.60
CA TYR A 466 -24.16 9.46 -3.83
C TYR A 466 -24.62 8.40 -2.84
N TYR A 467 -24.62 8.71 -1.54
CA TYR A 467 -25.04 7.77 -0.51
C TYR A 467 -26.51 7.34 -0.68
N GLN A 468 -27.41 8.28 -0.95
CA GLN A 468 -28.83 8.02 -1.23
C GLN A 468 -29.04 7.09 -2.43
N ASN A 469 -28.14 7.14 -3.42
CA ASN A 469 -28.21 6.32 -4.60
C ASN A 469 -27.58 4.93 -4.46
N GLY A 470 -26.90 4.67 -3.33
CA GLY A 470 -26.10 3.46 -3.10
C GLY A 470 -24.65 3.55 -3.58
N GLY A 471 -24.17 4.74 -3.92
CA GLY A 471 -22.81 4.98 -4.37
C GLY A 471 -22.74 5.81 -5.66
N ILE A 472 -21.53 6.26 -5.99
CA ILE A 472 -21.25 7.10 -7.16
C ILE A 472 -21.53 6.36 -8.47
N LEU A 473 -21.23 5.05 -8.53
CA LEU A 473 -21.45 4.25 -9.73
C LEU A 473 -22.94 4.16 -10.07
N GLN A 474 -23.77 3.93 -9.04
CA GLN A 474 -25.23 3.87 -9.14
C GLN A 474 -25.79 5.23 -9.53
N THR A 475 -25.28 6.34 -8.97
CA THR A 475 -25.65 7.70 -9.37
C THR A 475 -25.40 7.92 -10.86
N VAL A 476 -24.19 7.64 -11.35
CA VAL A 476 -23.83 7.86 -12.76
C VAL A 476 -24.71 7.02 -13.69
N VAL A 477 -24.95 5.75 -13.39
CA VAL A 477 -25.82 4.89 -14.22
C VAL A 477 -27.25 5.41 -14.23
N LYS A 478 -27.82 5.78 -13.07
CA LYS A 478 -29.15 6.38 -13.00
C LYS A 478 -29.25 7.64 -13.84
N GLU A 479 -28.28 8.55 -13.74
CA GLU A 479 -28.24 9.77 -14.54
C GLU A 479 -28.18 9.47 -16.04
N MET A 480 -27.36 8.49 -16.45
CA MET A 480 -27.23 8.10 -17.86
C MET A 480 -28.50 7.45 -18.42
N LEU A 481 -29.26 6.71 -17.62
CA LEU A 481 -30.52 6.09 -18.02
C LEU A 481 -31.71 7.06 -18.07
N THR A 482 -31.61 8.19 -17.36
CA THR A 482 -32.63 9.26 -17.35
C THR A 482 -32.41 10.35 -18.41
N LYS A 483 -31.24 10.34 -19.06
CA LYS A 483 -30.94 11.16 -20.25
C LYS A 483 -31.40 10.44 -21.51
#